data_AF-A0A1L8WKZ7-F1
#
_entry.id   AF-A0A1L8WKZ7-F1
#
_cell.length_a   1.000
_cell.length_b   1.000
_cell.length_c   1.000
_cell.angle_alpha   90.00
_cell.angle_beta   90.00
_cell.angle_gamma   90.00
#
_symmetry.space_group_name_H-M   'P 1'
#
loop_
_entity.id
_entity.type
_entity.pdbx_description
1 polymer ?
#
loop_
_entity_poly.entity_id
_entity_poly.type
_entity_poly.pdbx_seq_one_letter_code
_entity_poly.pdbx_strand_id
1 'polypeptide(L)' 'MRKEQVIIMYVVKVLHGYIDKTGCRTREKDLDKLLIFKEKKESEAFAKQIGGRIKPLHEIRPD' A
#
# COMPACT_ATOMS: atom_id res chain seq x y z
N MET A 1 -22.27 -15.59 14.63
CA MET A 1 -21.19 -15.76 13.63
C MET A 1 -20.33 -14.52 13.68
N ARG A 2 -19.02 -14.63 13.92
CA ARG A 2 -18.09 -13.50 13.81
C ARG A 2 -17.95 -13.17 12.32
N LYS A 3 -18.16 -11.91 11.93
CA LYS A 3 -17.93 -11.47 10.55
C LYS A 3 -16.45 -11.11 10.45
N GLU A 4 -15.71 -11.74 9.56
CA GLU A 4 -14.36 -11.29 9.23
C GLU A 4 -14.48 -10.15 8.22
N GLN A 5 -13.90 -8.99 8.53
CA GLN A 5 -13.79 -7.91 7.56
C GLN A 5 -12.41 -7.96 6.90
N VAL A 6 -12.41 -8.07 5.57
CA VAL A 6 -11.21 -7.89 4.77
C VAL A 6 -11.06 -6.40 4.50
N ILE A 7 -10.04 -5.80 5.10
CA ILE A 7 -9.65 -4.42 4.79
C ILE A 7 -8.66 -4.47 3.63
N ILE A 8 -8.96 -3.72 2.57
CA ILE A 8 -8.06 -3.56 1.44
C ILE A 8 -7.29 -2.25 1.60
N MET A 9 -5.97 -2.37 1.59
CA MET A 9 -5.02 -1.26 1.64
C MET A 9 -4.18 -1.25 0.37
N TYR A 10 -3.48 -0.16 0.08
CA TYR A 10 -2.73 0.00 -1.15
C TYR A 10 -1.34 0.55 -0.88
N VAL A 11 -0.33 -0.01 -1.55
CA VAL A 11 1.03 0.53 -1.57
C VAL A 11 1.47 0.79 -2.99
N VAL A 12 2.47 1.67 -3.15
CA VAL A 12 3.05 1.98 -4.46
C VAL A 12 4.40 1.28 -4.62
N LYS A 13 4.53 0.54 -5.72
CA LYS A 13 5.72 -0.18 -6.15
C LYS A 13 6.43 0.61 -7.24
N VAL A 14 7.73 0.82 -7.08
CA VAL A 14 8.61 1.51 -8.05
C VAL A 14 9.93 0.75 -8.19
N LEU A 15 10.41 0.53 -9.42
CA LEU A 15 11.74 -0.06 -9.74
C LEU A 15 12.23 -1.11 -8.72
N HIS A 16 11.60 -2.29 -8.70
CA HIS A 16 11.91 -3.42 -7.81
C HIS A 16 11.77 -3.17 -6.29
N GLY A 17 11.27 -2.01 -5.88
CA GLY A 17 11.03 -1.62 -4.50
C GLY A 17 9.63 -1.04 -4.28
N TYR A 18 9.43 -0.45 -3.12
CA TYR A 18 8.21 0.24 -2.69
C TYR A 18 8.55 1.65 -2.19
N ILE A 19 7.53 2.46 -1.94
CA ILE A 19 7.69 3.77 -1.31
C ILE A 19 7.50 3.63 0.20
N ASP A 20 8.47 4.12 0.98
CA ASP A 20 8.36 4.23 2.43
C ASP A 20 7.65 5.51 2.88
N LYS A 21 7.34 5.62 4.17
CA LYS A 21 6.67 6.79 4.77
C LYS A 21 7.43 8.10 4.61
N THR A 22 8.73 8.07 4.28
CA THR A 22 9.54 9.27 4.01
C THR A 22 9.43 9.72 2.54
N GLY A 23 8.74 8.94 1.69
CA GLY A 23 8.64 9.16 0.25
C GLY A 23 9.83 8.60 -0.53
N CYS A 24 10.74 7.87 0.12
CA CYS A 24 11.90 7.28 -0.53
C CYS A 24 11.61 5.87 -1.05
N ARG A 25 12.40 5.41 -2.03
CA ARG A 25 12.34 4.03 -2.49
C ARG A 25 13.06 3.12 -1.51
N THR A 26 12.36 2.12 -1.00
CA THR A 26 12.91 1.04 -0.18
C THR A 26 12.71 -0.34 -0.82
N ARG A 27 13.53 -1.32 -0.44
CA ARG A 27 13.28 -2.75 -0.72
C ARG A 27 12.64 -3.48 0.46
N GLU A 28 12.56 -2.83 1.61
CA GLU A 28 11.88 -3.36 2.78
C GLU A 28 10.40 -3.58 2.46
N LYS A 29 9.84 -4.68 2.97
CA LYS A 29 8.44 -5.05 2.78
C LYS A 29 7.62 -4.90 4.06
N ASP A 30 8.23 -4.32 5.08
CA ASP A 30 7.60 -4.07 6.37
C ASP A 30 6.48 -3.04 6.20
N LEU A 31 5.24 -3.49 6.41
CA LEU A 31 4.05 -2.67 6.21
C LEU A 31 4.06 -1.43 7.11
N ASP A 32 4.66 -1.52 8.30
CA ASP A 32 4.75 -0.39 9.23
C ASP A 32 5.71 0.70 8.76
N LYS A 33 6.55 0.41 7.77
CA LYS A 33 7.50 1.37 7.18
C LYS A 33 7.07 1.85 5.81
N LEU A 34 6.17 1.13 5.13
CA LEU A 34 5.67 1.50 3.82
C LEU A 34 4.66 2.64 3.88
N LEU A 35 4.63 3.43 2.81
CA LEU A 35 3.57 4.39 2.58
C LEU A 35 2.31 3.64 2.14
N ILE A 36 1.34 3.57 3.05
CA ILE A 36 0.08 2.88 2.83
C ILE A 36 -1.04 3.89 2.60
N PHE A 37 -1.85 3.60 1.59
CA PHE A 37 -3.08 4.30 1.26
C PHE A 37 -4.28 3.43 1.63
N LYS A 38 -5.29 4.04 2.25
CA LYS A 38 -6.58 3.38 2.50
C LYS A 38 -7.46 3.40 1.25
N GLU A 39 -7.41 4.51 0.52
CA GLU A 39 -8.20 4.72 -0.69
C GLU A 39 -7.41 4.38 -1.95
N LYS A 40 -8.02 3.59 -2.83
CA LYS A 40 -7.41 3.19 -4.10
C LYS A 40 -7.07 4.40 -4.96
N LYS A 41 -7.98 5.37 -5.04
CA LYS A 41 -7.87 6.56 -5.89
C LYS A 41 -6.66 7.42 -5.53
N GLU A 42 -6.36 7.57 -4.24
CA GLU A 42 -5.19 8.32 -3.77
C GLU A 42 -3.89 7.61 -4.18
N SER A 43 -3.85 6.29 -4.00
CA SER A 43 -2.71 5.47 -4.42
C SER A 43 -2.50 5.50 -5.94
N GLU A 44 -3.58 5.56 -6.73
CA GLU A 44 -3.55 5.70 -8.20
C GLU A 44 -2.94 7.03 -8.62
N ALA A 45 -3.41 8.12 -8.04
CA ALA A 45 -2.89 9.45 -8.33
C ALA A 45 -1.40 9.56 -8.01
N PHE A 46 -1.01 9.09 -6.82
CA PHE A 46 0.39 9.10 -6.39
C PHE A 46 1.28 8.21 -7.27
N ALA A 47 0.85 6.98 -7.56
CA ALA A 47 1.60 6.07 -8.44
C ALA A 47 1.79 6.67 -9.84
N LYS A 48 0.75 7.30 -10.41
CA LYS A 48 0.83 7.96 -11.71
C LYS A 48 1.85 9.11 -11.71
N GLN A 49 1.89 9.90 -10.64
CA GLN A 49 2.81 11.04 -10.51
C GLN A 49 4.28 10.60 -10.49
N ILE A 50 4.60 9.48 -9.85
CA ILE A 50 5.99 9.03 -9.67
C ILE A 50 6.42 7.92 -10.65
N GLY A 51 5.54 7.52 -11.58
CA GLY A 51 5.80 6.42 -12.52
C GLY A 51 5.78 5.02 -11.89
N GLY A 52 5.05 4.85 -10.79
CA GLY A 52 4.89 3.60 -10.05
C GLY A 52 3.71 2.74 -10.48
N ARG A 53 3.51 1.64 -9.78
CA ARG A 53 2.36 0.72 -9.92
C ARG A 53 1.79 0.42 -8.54
N ILE A 54 0.48 0.23 -8.47
CA ILE A 54 -0.21 0.00 -7.20
C ILE A 54 -0.19 -1.49 -6.90
N LYS A 55 -0.04 -1.82 -5.62
CA LYS A 55 -0.17 -3.17 -5.12
C LYS A 55 -1.20 -3.19 -3.97
N PRO A 56 -2.32 -3.92 -4.11
CA PRO A 56 -3.26 -4.08 -3.01
C PRO A 56 -2.68 -5.01 -1.95
N LEU A 57 -3.00 -4.69 -0.70
CA LEU A 57 -2.73 -5.46 0.50
C LEU A 57 -4.07 -5.84 1.11
N HIS A 58 -4.24 -7.12 1.46
CA HIS A 58 -5.46 -7.61 2.09
C HIS A 58 -5.10 -7.91 3.54
N GLU A 59 -5.72 -7.20 4.47
CA GLU A 59 -5.61 -7.46 5.90
C GLU A 59 -6.95 -8.03 6.38
N ILE A 60 -6.91 -9.20 7.02
CA ILE A 60 -8.10 -9.82 7.62
C ILE A 60 -8.13 -9.38 9.07
N ARG A 61 -9.20 -8.69 9.48
CA ARG A 61 -9.41 -8.34 10.89
C ARG A 61 -10.63 -9.09 11.45
N PRO A 62 -10.50 -9.74 12.62
CA PRO A 62 -11.66 -10.22 13.35
C PRO A 62 -12.45 -9.03 13.91
N ASP A 63 -13.79 -9.10 13.83
CA ASP A 63 -14.73 -8.18 14.50
C ASP A 63 -14.51 -8.16 16.02
#